data_AF-A0A075GXC7-F1
#
_entry.id   AF-A0A075GXC7-F1
#
_cell.length_a   1.000
_cell.length_b   1.000
_cell.length_c   1.000
_cell.angle_alpha   90.00
_cell.angle_beta   90.00
_cell.angle_gamma   90.00
#
_symmetry.space_group_name_H-M   'P 1'
#
loop_
_entity.id
_entity.type
_entity.pdbx_description
1 polymer ?
#
loop_
_entity_poly.entity_id
_entity_poly.type
_entity_poly.pdbx_seq_one_letter_code
_entity_poly.pdbx_strand_id
1 'polypeptide(L)'
;MTVKYKNIVIDKIKELGSITDKTLAKKLVKDGYHLSDDLFNKILLDMEIMGLINVNWLTKDTRRIAIVSKQEEEDDVEMQNKKTLEKDYENSFPESNNGV
;
A
#
# COMPACT_ATOMS: atom_id res chain seq x y z
N MET A 1 17.97 15.09 1.22
CA MET A 1 17.52 15.19 -0.20
C MET A 1 16.75 13.95 -0.66
N THR A 2 17.22 12.74 -0.37
CA THR A 2 16.59 11.47 -0.79
C THR A 2 15.15 11.25 -0.30
N VAL A 3 14.82 11.69 0.93
CA VAL A 3 13.47 11.56 1.49
C VAL A 3 12.41 12.33 0.68
N LYS A 4 12.75 13.53 0.18
CA LYS A 4 11.84 14.34 -0.65
C LYS A 4 11.40 13.56 -1.90
N TYR A 5 12.34 12.93 -2.58
CA TYR A 5 12.07 12.18 -3.80
C TYR A 5 11.31 10.88 -3.55
N LYS A 6 11.55 10.19 -2.42
CA LYS A 6 10.75 9.02 -2.02
C LYS A 6 9.26 9.37 -1.90
N ASN A 7 8.93 10.49 -1.24
CA ASN A 7 7.55 10.93 -1.07
C ASN A 7 6.88 11.25 -2.43
N ILE A 8 7.58 11.98 -3.30
CA ILE A 8 7.07 12.31 -4.64
C ILE A 8 6.80 11.05 -5.47
N VAL A 9 7.73 10.07 -5.42
CA VAL A 9 7.59 8.82 -6.18
C VAL A 9 6.42 7.99 -5.66
N ILE A 10 6.28 7.83 -4.35
CA ILE A 10 5.18 7.02 -3.79
C ILE A 10 3.82 7.64 -4.04
N ASP A 11 3.70 8.97 -3.93
CA ASP A 11 2.44 9.68 -4.20
C ASP A 11 2.03 9.52 -5.65
N LYS A 12 2.99 9.58 -6.59
CA LYS A 12 2.74 9.36 -8.01
C LYS A 12 2.30 7.92 -8.31
N ILE A 13 2.88 6.92 -7.63
CA ILE A 13 2.47 5.53 -7.79
C ILE A 13 1.06 5.33 -7.21
N LYS A 14 0.74 5.93 -6.05
CA LYS A 14 -0.62 5.90 -5.47
C LYS A 14 -1.66 6.50 -6.41
N GLU A 15 -1.37 7.66 -7.01
CA GLU A 15 -2.25 8.35 -7.96
C GLU A 15 -2.57 7.48 -9.20
N LEU A 16 -1.59 6.70 -9.67
CA LEU A 16 -1.68 5.97 -10.94
C LEU A 16 -1.96 4.48 -10.77
N GLY A 17 -1.90 3.98 -9.53
CA GLY A 17 -2.02 2.56 -9.21
C GLY A 17 -0.84 1.75 -9.75
N SER A 18 -1.09 0.96 -10.79
CA SER A 18 -0.08 0.07 -11.40
C SER A 18 0.51 0.68 -12.66
N ILE A 19 1.81 0.97 -12.66
CA ILE A 19 2.50 1.70 -13.74
C ILE A 19 3.84 1.06 -14.07
N THR A 20 4.36 1.28 -15.28
CA THR A 20 5.72 0.85 -15.63
C THR A 20 6.78 1.84 -15.18
N ASP A 21 7.96 1.37 -14.84
CA ASP A 21 9.13 2.18 -14.47
C ASP A 21 9.43 3.28 -15.49
N LYS A 22 9.43 2.94 -16.79
CA LYS A 22 9.61 3.91 -17.89
C LYS A 22 8.55 5.01 -17.91
N THR A 23 7.28 4.65 -17.66
CA THR A 23 6.18 5.63 -17.68
C THR A 23 6.21 6.51 -16.45
N LEU A 24 6.55 5.93 -15.29
CA LEU A 24 6.73 6.65 -14.04
C LEU A 24 7.85 7.69 -14.16
N ALA A 25 9.02 7.30 -14.67
CA ALA A 25 10.14 8.22 -14.92
C ALA A 25 9.74 9.39 -15.84
N LYS A 26 9.05 9.08 -16.96
CA LYS A 26 8.56 10.13 -17.89
C LYS A 26 7.57 11.09 -17.23
N LYS A 27 6.68 10.60 -16.36
CA LYS A 27 5.73 11.46 -15.64
C LYS A 27 6.43 12.35 -14.61
N LEU A 28 7.40 11.80 -13.87
CA LEU A 28 8.20 12.59 -12.92
C LEU A 28 8.94 13.74 -13.60
N VAL A 29 9.53 13.50 -14.77
CA VAL A 29 10.19 14.54 -15.57
C VAL A 29 9.20 15.60 -16.04
N LYS A 30 8.00 15.21 -16.50
CA LYS A 30 6.94 16.16 -16.89
C LYS A 30 6.48 17.04 -15.73
N ASP A 31 6.50 16.51 -14.51
CA ASP A 31 6.16 17.24 -13.29
C ASP A 31 7.35 18.08 -12.75
N GLY A 32 8.47 18.15 -13.50
CA GLY A 32 9.66 18.94 -13.18
C GLY A 32 10.71 18.21 -12.32
N TYR A 33 10.48 16.95 -11.96
CA TYR A 33 11.39 16.16 -11.14
C TYR A 33 12.39 15.40 -12.00
N HIS A 34 13.61 15.94 -12.08
CA HIS A 34 14.71 15.36 -12.83
C HIS A 34 15.56 14.48 -11.90
N LEU A 35 15.33 13.17 -11.97
CA LEU A 35 16.08 12.15 -11.24
C LEU A 35 17.05 11.49 -12.22
N SER A 36 18.28 11.22 -11.79
CA SER A 36 19.15 10.32 -12.55
C SER A 36 18.61 8.89 -12.47
N ASP A 37 18.91 8.07 -13.47
CA ASP A 37 18.48 6.67 -13.51
C ASP A 37 18.98 5.90 -12.28
N ASP A 38 20.22 6.14 -11.83
CA ASP A 38 20.78 5.52 -10.62
C ASP A 38 19.99 5.89 -9.37
N LEU A 39 19.64 7.18 -9.21
CA LEU A 39 18.87 7.65 -8.07
C LEU A 39 17.45 7.09 -8.10
N PHE A 40 16.81 7.05 -9.27
CA PHE A 40 15.48 6.48 -9.46
C PHE A 40 15.47 5.00 -9.10
N ASN A 41 16.42 4.22 -9.61
CA ASN A 41 16.56 2.80 -9.30
C ASN A 41 16.83 2.55 -7.81
N LYS A 42 17.70 3.35 -7.18
CA LYS A 42 17.95 3.27 -5.74
C LYS A 42 16.69 3.56 -4.91
N ILE A 43 15.90 4.57 -5.30
CA ILE A 43 14.65 4.89 -4.61
C ILE A 43 13.65 3.73 -4.71
N LEU A 44 13.48 3.15 -5.89
CA LEU A 44 12.58 2.01 -6.07
C LEU A 44 13.04 0.80 -5.24
N LEU A 45 14.34 0.50 -5.25
CA LEU A 45 14.91 -0.58 -4.43
C LEU A 45 14.69 -0.35 -2.93
N ASP A 46 14.99 0.85 -2.43
CA ASP A 46 14.75 1.21 -1.04
C ASP A 46 13.28 1.03 -0.65
N MET A 47 12.35 1.45 -1.53
CA MET A 47 10.91 1.36 -1.28
C MET A 47 10.39 -0.08 -1.34
N GLU A 48 10.97 -0.91 -2.19
CA GLU A 48 10.68 -2.33 -2.28
C GLU A 48 11.16 -3.07 -1.02
N ILE A 49 12.40 -2.81 -0.57
CA ILE A 49 12.94 -3.37 0.69
C ILE A 49 12.08 -2.96 1.90
N MET A 50 11.56 -1.74 1.90
CA MET A 50 10.65 -1.25 2.95
C MET A 50 9.23 -1.82 2.86
N GLY A 51 8.90 -2.62 1.83
CA GLY A 51 7.56 -3.19 1.65
C GLY A 51 6.50 -2.15 1.27
N LEU A 52 6.89 -1.01 0.67
CA LEU A 52 5.96 0.05 0.26
C LEU A 52 5.39 -0.19 -1.14
N ILE A 53 6.20 -0.80 -2.01
CA ILE A 53 5.85 -1.09 -3.40
C ILE A 53 6.26 -2.52 -3.77
N ASN A 54 5.57 -3.08 -4.75
CA ASN A 54 5.98 -4.29 -5.45
C ASN A 54 6.57 -3.90 -6.81
N VAL A 55 7.70 -4.53 -7.17
CA VAL A 55 8.33 -4.38 -8.48
C VAL A 55 8.37 -5.75 -9.17
N ASN A 56 7.76 -5.87 -10.35
CA ASN A 56 7.73 -7.11 -11.11
C ASN A 56 8.24 -6.89 -12.55
N TRP A 57 9.09 -7.78 -13.04
CA TRP A 57 9.56 -7.73 -14.43
C TRP A 57 8.42 -8.10 -15.39
N LEU A 58 8.08 -7.19 -16.31
CA LEU A 58 7.19 -7.49 -17.44
C LEU A 58 7.98 -8.04 -18.63
N THR A 59 9.15 -7.47 -18.87
CA THR A 59 10.12 -7.90 -19.89
C THR A 59 11.53 -7.67 -19.35
N LYS A 60 12.57 -8.08 -20.09
CA LYS A 60 13.98 -7.87 -19.69
C LYS A 60 14.31 -6.41 -19.32
N ASP A 61 13.63 -5.45 -19.94
CA ASP A 61 13.95 -4.01 -19.80
C ASP A 61 12.80 -3.18 -19.25
N THR A 62 11.72 -3.80 -18.75
CA THR A 62 10.54 -3.05 -18.27
C THR A 62 9.96 -3.70 -17.03
N ARG A 63 9.73 -2.90 -16.00
CA ARG A 63 9.17 -3.36 -14.73
C ARG A 63 7.82 -2.72 -14.48
N ARG A 64 6.88 -3.46 -13.89
CA ARG A 64 5.63 -2.97 -13.33
C ARG A 64 5.84 -2.66 -11.86
N ILE A 65 5.39 -1.49 -11.44
CA ILE A 65 5.46 -0.98 -10.09
C ILE A 65 4.04 -0.74 -9.60
N ALA A 66 3.72 -1.17 -8.39
CA ALA A 66 2.45 -0.93 -7.73
C ALA A 66 2.66 -0.75 -6.22
N ILE A 67 1.74 -0.05 -5.55
CA ILE A 67 1.70 -0.01 -4.09
C ILE A 67 1.45 -1.41 -3.54
N VAL A 68 2.13 -1.77 -2.45
CA VAL A 68 1.74 -2.94 -1.66
C VAL A 68 0.39 -2.59 -1.03
N SER A 69 -0.69 -3.14 -1.56
CA SER A 69 -1.94 -3.17 -0.82
C SER A 69 -1.67 -3.98 0.44
N LYS A 70 -1.74 -3.34 1.60
CA LYS A 70 -2.01 -4.09 2.83
C LYS A 70 -3.34 -4.78 2.56
N GLN A 71 -3.30 -6.03 2.10
CA GLN A 71 -4.21 -6.98 2.71
C GLN A 71 -3.83 -6.86 4.19
N GLU A 72 -4.69 -6.23 4.98
CA GLU A 72 -4.78 -6.69 6.35
C GLU A 72 -4.90 -8.20 6.16
N GLU A 73 -3.84 -8.94 6.46
CA GLU A 73 -4.06 -10.32 6.88
C GLU A 73 -4.92 -10.11 8.12
N GLU A 74 -6.23 -10.11 7.91
CA GLU A 74 -7.20 -10.16 8.97
C GLU A 74 -6.79 -11.41 9.73
N ASP A 75 -6.13 -11.24 10.87
CA ASP A 75 -5.79 -12.37 11.72
C ASP A 75 -7.13 -12.98 12.11
N ASP A 76 -7.44 -14.15 11.54
CA ASP A 76 -8.69 -14.86 11.79
C ASP A 76 -8.95 -14.97 13.30
N VAL A 77 -7.89 -15.08 14.11
CA VAL A 77 -7.96 -15.13 15.57
C VAL A 77 -8.44 -13.80 16.15
N GLU A 78 -7.91 -12.67 15.68
CA GLU A 78 -8.32 -11.33 16.13
C GLU A 78 -9.78 -11.04 15.76
N MET A 79 -10.21 -11.47 14.56
CA MET A 79 -11.59 -11.30 14.10
C MET A 79 -12.57 -12.18 14.91
N GLN A 80 -12.21 -13.44 15.19
CA GLN A 80 -13.00 -14.34 16.02
C GLN A 80 -13.11 -13.84 17.46
N ASN A 81 -12.01 -13.33 18.02
CA ASN A 81 -12.00 -12.73 19.36
C ASN A 81 -12.92 -11.52 19.43
N LYS A 82 -12.86 -10.60 18.47
CA LYS A 82 -13.74 -9.42 18.42
C LYS A 82 -15.21 -9.82 18.30
N LYS A 83 -15.54 -10.78 17.43
CA LYS A 83 -16.90 -11.27 17.23
C LYS A 83 -17.46 -11.97 18.48
N THR A 84 -16.63 -12.72 19.19
CA THR A 84 -17.02 -13.39 20.44
C THR A 84 -17.28 -12.34 21.54
N LEU A 85 -16.41 -11.34 21.66
CA LEU A 85 -16.57 -10.24 22.62
C LEU A 85 -17.87 -9.46 22.40
N GLU A 86 -18.19 -9.14 21.15
CA GLU A 86 -19.43 -8.45 20.77
C GLU A 86 -20.67 -9.29 21.13
N LYS A 87 -20.64 -10.60 20.86
CA LYS A 87 -21.74 -11.50 21.17
C LYS A 87 -21.97 -11.63 22.68
N ASP A 88 -20.89 -11.73 23.46
CA ASP A 88 -20.98 -11.81 24.93
C ASP A 88 -21.48 -10.49 25.55
N TYR A 89 -21.12 -9.35 24.95
CA TYR A 89 -21.64 -8.04 25.34
C TYR A 89 -23.15 -7.91 25.08
N GLU A 90 -23.62 -8.27 23.87
CA GLU A 90 -25.04 -8.26 23.54
C GLU A 90 -25.85 -9.19 24.44
N ASN A 91 -25.32 -10.39 24.73
CA ASN A 91 -25.95 -11.35 25.65
C ASN A 91 -25.96 -10.89 27.12
N SER A 92 -25.16 -9.89 27.48
CA SER A 92 -25.13 -9.32 28.84
C SER A 92 -26.27 -8.33 29.07
N PHE A 93 -27.01 -7.93 28.03
CA PHE A 93 -28.23 -7.16 28.17
C PHE A 93 -29.42 -8.09 28.39
N PRO A 94 -30.14 -7.97 29.51
CA PRO A 94 -31.40 -8.69 29.67
C PRO A 94 -32.36 -8.19 28.59
N GLU A 95 -32.81 -9.09 27.71
CA GLU A 95 -33.91 -8.78 26.82
C GLU A 95 -35.09 -8.30 27.69
N SER A 96 -35.52 -7.07 27.46
CA SER A 96 -36.69 -6.52 28.12
C SER A 96 -37.90 -7.31 27.64
N ASN A 97 -38.21 -8.40 28.33
CA ASN A 97 -39.51 -9.04 28.28
C ASN A 97 -40.53 -8.04 28.85
N ASN A 98 -40.99 -7.12 27.99
CA ASN A 98 -42.24 -6.42 28.19
C ASN A 98 -43.37 -7.42 27.98
N GLY A 99 -43.51 -8.35 28.92
CA GLY A 99 -44.75 -9.08 29.12
C GLY A 99 -45.67 -8.21 29.97
N VAL A 100 -46.57 -7.47 29.32
CA VAL A 100 -48.01 -7.27 29.63
C VAL A 100 -48.66 -6.62 28.41
#